data_AF-A0A924W721-F1
#
_entry.id   AF-A0A924W721-F1
#
_cell.length_a   1.000
_cell.length_b   1.000
_cell.length_c   1.000
_cell.angle_alpha   90.00
_cell.angle_beta   90.00
_cell.angle_gamma   90.00
#
_symmetry.space_group_name_H-M   'P 1'
#
loop_
_entity.id
_entity.type
_entity.pdbx_description
1 polymer ?
#
loop_
_entity_poly.entity_id
_entity_poly.type
_entity_poly.pdbx_seq_one_letter_code
_entity_poly.pdbx_strand_id
1 'polypeptide(L)'
;MLIYAWLMLGVLVSLLLCAGAFHLLARMGEFGKRVLATVAKAPSLDVVVFVLTMGPMIAAGVTWGVWFSGPLHFFGLIAAAVVAQCLSLIIWSKLHVWAHPEVKNGPRIVKSLNRAVGPIRNNVALWWTAIAVPMFNLIRITEYVAYPVLVRIIRLPEYKNGDWVNVSRQKFTGLVGYDLIWCLYCDWMTGVWSLGSEMLRNIESFWCPIRFSSPEKCENCRMDFPDVDNAWVREDTDITAAAALIDAKYPGPNGINAWLGHPVRLTHERKSID
;
A
#
# COMPACT_ATOMS: atom_id res chain seq x y z
N MET A 1 -1.05 22.69 27.00
CA MET A 1 0.16 23.04 26.22
C MET A 1 1.32 22.06 26.43
N LEU A 2 1.73 21.77 27.67
CA LEU A 2 2.86 20.86 27.96
C LEU A 2 2.69 19.46 27.32
N ILE A 3 1.51 18.84 27.40
CA ILE A 3 1.24 17.51 26.84
C ILE A 3 1.37 17.49 25.30
N TYR A 4 1.00 18.57 24.62
CA TYR A 4 1.13 18.68 23.15
C TYR A 4 2.61 18.66 22.77
N ALA A 5 3.43 19.44 23.47
CA ALA A 5 4.87 19.47 23.25
C ALA A 5 5.53 18.11 23.53
N TRP A 6 5.13 17.42 24.61
CA TRP A 6 5.62 16.08 24.91
C TRP A 6 5.25 15.06 23.83
N LEU A 7 4.00 15.07 23.36
CA LEU A 7 3.57 14.20 22.26
C LEU A 7 4.39 14.48 20.99
N MET A 8 4.52 15.76 20.60
CA MET A 8 5.28 16.14 19.41
C MET A 8 6.74 15.71 19.50
N LEU A 9 7.41 15.98 20.64
CA LEU A 9 8.79 15.60 20.84
C LEU A 9 8.96 14.09 20.87
N GLY A 10 8.06 13.38 21.57
CA GLY A 10 8.06 11.92 21.65
C GLY A 10 7.89 11.26 20.28
N VAL A 11 6.93 11.70 19.48
CA VAL A 11 6.74 11.24 18.09
C VAL A 11 7.99 11.53 17.28
N LEU A 12 8.50 12.76 17.33
CA LEU A 12 9.65 13.18 16.52
C LEU A 12 10.90 12.35 16.81
N VAL A 13 11.24 12.20 18.09
CA VAL A 13 12.41 11.44 18.52
C VAL A 13 12.22 9.96 18.17
N SER A 14 11.05 9.38 18.41
CA SER A 14 10.80 7.96 18.15
C SER A 14 10.94 7.61 16.67
N LEU A 15 10.40 8.44 15.77
CA LEU A 15 10.51 8.22 14.33
C LEU A 15 11.96 8.36 13.84
N LEU A 16 12.70 9.35 14.33
CA LEU A 16 14.11 9.53 14.00
C LEU A 16 14.98 8.37 14.52
N LEU A 17 14.72 7.88 15.73
CA LEU A 17 15.42 6.72 16.29
C LEU A 17 15.10 5.44 15.51
N CYS A 18 13.84 5.24 15.13
CA CYS A 18 13.44 4.09 14.30
C CYS A 18 14.17 4.11 12.95
N ALA A 19 14.19 5.27 12.28
CA ALA A 19 14.93 5.44 11.03
C ALA A 19 16.45 5.23 11.22
N GLY A 20 17.02 5.73 12.33
CA GLY A 20 18.41 5.49 12.72
C GLY A 20 18.72 4.00 12.94
N ALA A 21 17.80 3.25 13.55
CA ALA A 21 17.95 1.82 13.76
C ALA A 21 18.04 1.04 12.44
N PHE A 22 17.27 1.40 11.42
CA PHE A 22 17.41 0.80 10.08
C PHE A 22 18.77 1.08 9.44
N HIS A 23 19.32 2.28 9.63
CA HIS A 23 20.67 2.62 9.18
C HIS A 23 21.75 1.82 9.92
N LEU A 24 21.57 1.58 11.22
CA LEU A 24 22.46 0.73 12.01
C LEU A 24 22.38 -0.72 11.55
N LEU A 25 21.17 -1.26 11.36
CA LEU A 25 20.96 -2.61 10.84
C LEU A 25 21.66 -2.80 9.48
N ALA A 26 21.60 -1.82 8.59
CA ALA A 26 22.28 -1.89 7.30
C ALA A 26 23.82 -2.07 7.43
N ARG A 27 24.41 -1.69 8.57
CA ARG A 27 25.84 -1.78 8.86
C ARG A 27 26.24 -3.04 9.64
N MET A 28 25.29 -3.87 10.09
CA MET A 28 25.54 -5.07 10.92
C MET A 28 25.87 -6.34 10.10
N GLY A 29 26.37 -6.19 8.88
CA GLY A 29 26.73 -7.33 8.02
C GLY A 29 25.54 -8.22 7.66
N GLU A 30 25.75 -9.54 7.63
CA GLU A 30 24.73 -10.50 7.16
C GLU A 30 23.49 -10.58 8.05
N PHE A 31 23.65 -10.43 9.36
CA PHE A 31 22.51 -10.38 10.28
C PHE A 31 21.58 -9.20 9.93
N GLY A 32 22.17 -8.01 9.79
CA GLY A 32 21.45 -6.81 9.42
C GLY A 32 20.73 -6.92 8.07
N LYS A 33 21.41 -7.46 7.05
CA LYS A 33 20.82 -7.71 5.73
C LYS A 33 19.62 -8.65 5.80
N ARG A 34 19.69 -9.72 6.60
CA ARG A 34 18.56 -10.66 6.78
C ARG A 34 17.36 -9.98 7.43
N VAL A 35 17.58 -9.19 8.49
CA VAL A 35 16.50 -8.43 9.14
C VAL A 35 15.87 -7.45 8.16
N LEU A 36 16.69 -6.69 7.41
CA LEU A 36 16.21 -5.74 6.41
C LEU A 36 15.45 -6.43 5.27
N ALA A 37 15.90 -7.60 4.81
CA ALA A 37 15.20 -8.37 3.79
C ALA A 37 13.81 -8.86 4.27
N THR A 38 13.71 -9.22 5.55
CA THR A 38 12.43 -9.64 6.16
C THR A 38 11.46 -8.46 6.27
N VAL A 39 11.90 -7.33 6.84
CA VAL A 39 11.05 -6.13 7.00
C VAL A 39 10.79 -5.38 5.69
N ALA A 40 11.45 -5.76 4.59
CA ALA A 40 11.18 -5.23 3.27
C ALA A 40 10.00 -5.92 2.55
N LYS A 41 9.37 -6.94 3.16
CA LYS A 41 8.25 -7.68 2.56
C LYS A 41 7.10 -7.82 3.54
N ALA A 42 5.86 -7.84 3.03
CA ALA A 42 4.70 -8.18 3.84
C ALA A 42 4.82 -9.62 4.39
N PRO A 43 4.38 -9.89 5.64
CA PRO A 43 3.65 -8.96 6.53
C PRO A 43 4.54 -8.02 7.36
N SER A 44 5.84 -8.28 7.47
CA SER A 44 6.72 -7.50 8.36
C SER A 44 6.85 -6.04 7.93
N LEU A 45 6.88 -5.78 6.62
CA LEU A 45 6.82 -4.43 6.06
C LEU A 45 5.58 -3.67 6.51
N ASP A 46 4.41 -4.32 6.57
CA ASP A 46 3.16 -3.68 6.94
C ASP A 46 3.20 -3.18 8.38
N VAL A 47 3.84 -3.93 9.29
CA VAL A 47 4.05 -3.49 10.68
C VAL A 47 4.91 -2.23 10.71
N VAL A 48 6.02 -2.21 9.95
CA VAL A 48 6.92 -1.05 9.90
C VAL A 48 6.18 0.17 9.35
N VAL A 49 5.50 0.03 8.20
CA VAL A 49 4.75 1.13 7.60
C VAL A 49 3.66 1.61 8.54
N PHE A 50 2.84 0.71 9.09
CA PHE A 50 1.75 1.05 10.00
C PHE A 50 2.25 1.80 11.24
N VAL A 51 3.32 1.34 11.89
CA VAL A 51 3.91 2.03 13.05
C VAL A 51 4.42 3.41 12.66
N LEU A 52 5.13 3.54 11.55
CA LEU A 52 5.68 4.83 11.10
C LEU A 52 4.60 5.81 10.66
N THR A 53 3.52 5.33 10.03
CA THR A 53 2.49 6.18 9.43
C THR A 53 1.31 6.42 10.35
N MET A 54 0.75 5.38 10.99
CA MET A 54 -0.44 5.45 11.84
C MET A 54 -0.12 5.55 13.33
N GLY A 55 1.04 5.05 13.76
CA GLY A 55 1.48 5.09 15.16
C GLY A 55 1.39 6.46 15.81
N PRO A 56 1.83 7.57 15.16
CA PRO A 56 1.68 8.91 15.73
C PRO A 56 0.23 9.33 16.00
N MET A 57 -0.69 8.98 15.12
CA MET A 57 -2.11 9.32 15.24
C MET A 57 -2.79 8.47 16.31
N ILE A 58 -2.40 7.20 16.43
CA ILE A 58 -2.83 6.33 17.53
C ILE A 58 -2.34 6.88 18.87
N ALA A 59 -1.07 7.30 18.95
CA ALA A 59 -0.52 7.92 20.16
C ALA A 59 -1.26 9.21 20.53
N ALA A 60 -1.65 10.03 19.54
CA ALA A 60 -2.49 11.20 19.76
C ALA A 60 -3.88 10.82 20.29
N GLY A 61 -4.54 9.81 19.72
CA GLY A 61 -5.84 9.32 20.17
C GLY A 61 -5.82 8.77 21.59
N VAL A 62 -4.79 7.98 21.94
CA VAL A 62 -4.59 7.48 23.32
C VAL A 62 -4.33 8.64 24.28
N THR A 63 -3.47 9.58 23.91
CA THR A 63 -3.17 10.77 24.73
C THR A 63 -4.43 11.60 24.98
N TRP A 64 -5.27 11.76 23.96
CA TRP A 64 -6.57 12.42 24.09
C TRP A 64 -7.44 11.69 25.10
N GLY A 65 -7.65 10.38 24.94
CA GLY A 65 -8.54 9.59 25.81
C GLY A 65 -8.10 9.53 27.28
N VAL A 66 -6.80 9.68 27.56
CA VAL A 66 -6.26 9.65 28.93
C VAL A 66 -6.28 11.03 29.60
N TRP A 67 -5.92 12.08 28.86
CA TRP A 67 -5.58 13.38 29.47
C TRP A 67 -6.56 14.51 29.15
N PHE A 68 -7.47 14.30 28.20
CA PHE A 68 -8.36 15.35 27.71
C PHE A 68 -9.77 14.81 27.48
N SER A 69 -10.70 15.73 27.27
CA SER A 69 -12.04 15.43 26.76
C SER A 69 -12.42 16.47 25.71
N GLY A 70 -13.38 16.12 24.86
CA GLY A 70 -13.91 17.03 23.84
C GLY A 70 -13.14 17.05 22.51
N PRO A 71 -13.82 17.45 21.42
CA PRO A 71 -13.33 17.29 20.05
C PRO A 71 -12.15 18.21 19.70
N LEU A 72 -12.09 19.41 20.27
CA LEU A 72 -11.01 20.36 19.98
C LEU A 72 -9.63 19.80 20.35
N HIS A 73 -9.54 19.13 21.50
CA HIS A 73 -8.28 18.51 21.93
C HIS A 73 -7.92 17.27 21.11
N PHE A 74 -8.92 16.52 20.64
CA PHE A 74 -8.69 15.39 19.74
C PHE A 74 -8.03 15.87 18.44
N PHE A 75 -8.66 16.81 17.74
CA PHE A 75 -8.11 17.35 16.49
C PHE A 75 -6.78 18.06 16.70
N GLY A 76 -6.62 18.79 17.81
CA GLY A 76 -5.37 19.44 18.17
C GLY A 76 -4.20 18.46 18.35
N LEU A 77 -4.42 17.34 19.04
CA LEU A 77 -3.38 16.32 19.24
C LEU A 77 -3.06 15.55 17.95
N ILE A 78 -4.07 15.28 17.12
CA ILE A 78 -3.87 14.69 15.79
C ILE A 78 -3.02 15.61 14.92
N ALA A 79 -3.35 16.91 14.87
CA ALA A 79 -2.57 17.90 14.14
C ALA A 79 -1.13 17.99 14.66
N ALA A 80 -0.93 17.97 15.98
CA ALA A 80 0.39 17.97 16.60
C ALA A 80 1.22 16.74 16.18
N ALA A 81 0.63 15.55 16.18
CA ALA A 81 1.29 14.32 15.74
C ALA A 81 1.65 14.34 14.24
N VAL A 82 0.75 14.82 13.38
CA VAL A 82 1.01 14.99 11.94
C VAL A 82 2.18 15.97 11.72
N VAL A 83 2.18 17.11 12.40
CA VAL A 83 3.28 18.09 12.30
C VAL A 83 4.61 17.46 12.74
N ALA A 84 4.62 16.72 13.86
CA ALA A 84 5.81 16.03 14.32
C ALA A 84 6.32 14.97 13.33
N GLN A 85 5.41 14.22 12.69
CA GLN A 85 5.75 13.24 11.65
C GLN A 85 6.34 13.93 10.40
N CYS A 86 5.74 15.03 9.93
CA CYS A 86 6.27 15.84 8.84
C CYS A 86 7.67 16.39 9.15
N LEU A 87 7.85 16.93 10.35
CA LEU A 87 9.16 17.43 10.81
C LEU A 87 10.21 16.32 10.87
N SER A 88 9.84 15.13 11.34
CA SER A 88 10.73 13.96 11.37
C SER A 88 11.21 13.62 9.97
N LEU A 89 10.31 13.57 8.99
CA LEU A 89 10.64 13.29 7.61
C LEU A 89 11.55 14.38 7.00
N ILE A 90 11.27 15.66 7.27
CA ILE A 90 12.11 16.78 6.83
C ILE A 90 13.52 16.69 7.42
N ILE A 91 13.61 16.49 8.74
CA ILE A 91 14.89 16.41 9.46
C ILE A 91 15.68 15.20 8.97
N TRP A 92 15.08 14.02 8.96
CA TRP A 92 15.73 12.80 8.48
C TRP A 92 16.19 12.96 7.03
N SER A 93 15.37 13.54 6.15
CA SER A 93 15.71 13.72 4.73
C SER A 93 16.96 14.61 4.57
N LYS A 94 17.04 15.69 5.35
CA LYS A 94 18.22 16.57 5.37
C LYS A 94 19.46 15.86 5.93
N LEU A 95 19.33 15.16 7.05
CA LEU A 95 20.43 14.40 7.66
C LEU A 95 20.94 13.31 6.72
N HIS A 96 20.04 12.60 6.05
CA HIS A 96 20.38 11.55 5.11
C HIS A 96 21.13 12.09 3.89
N VAL A 97 20.71 13.23 3.34
CA VAL A 97 21.43 13.91 2.25
C VAL A 97 22.80 14.42 2.71
N TRP A 98 22.90 14.93 3.94
CA TRP A 98 24.17 15.41 4.48
C TRP A 98 25.18 14.28 4.72
N ALA A 99 24.69 13.10 5.13
CA ALA A 99 25.49 11.90 5.30
C ALA A 99 25.97 11.26 3.97
N HIS A 100 25.44 11.71 2.83
CA HIS A 100 25.79 11.22 1.49
C HIS A 100 26.19 12.41 0.59
N PRO A 101 27.31 13.09 0.89
CA PRO A 101 27.72 14.29 0.16
C PRO A 101 28.00 14.03 -1.34
N GLU A 102 28.39 12.82 -1.70
CA GLU A 102 28.68 12.39 -3.07
C GLU A 102 27.48 12.56 -4.02
N VAL A 103 26.26 12.40 -3.51
CA VAL A 103 25.02 12.53 -4.29
C VAL A 103 24.39 13.92 -4.19
N LYS A 104 24.92 14.82 -3.33
CA LYS A 104 24.41 16.18 -3.19
C LYS A 104 24.50 16.96 -4.51
N ASN A 105 25.61 16.81 -5.23
CA ASN A 105 25.85 17.49 -6.51
C ASN A 105 25.44 16.64 -7.72
N GLY A 106 25.22 15.33 -7.53
CA GLY A 106 24.83 14.39 -8.57
C GLY A 106 23.38 14.51 -9.07
N PRO A 107 22.98 13.65 -10.02
CA PRO A 107 21.62 13.57 -10.53
C PRO A 107 20.65 13.13 -9.43
N ARG A 108 19.51 13.82 -9.33
CA ARG A 108 18.45 13.52 -8.35
C ARG A 108 17.08 13.75 -8.96
N ILE A 109 16.11 12.89 -8.64
CA ILE A 109 14.74 12.99 -9.14
C ILE A 109 14.14 14.33 -8.71
N VAL A 110 14.31 14.72 -7.44
CA VAL A 110 13.83 16.02 -6.95
C VAL A 110 14.38 17.21 -7.75
N LYS A 111 15.63 17.17 -8.23
CA LYS A 111 16.21 18.25 -9.05
C LYS A 111 15.59 18.29 -10.44
N SER A 112 15.36 17.12 -11.04
CA SER A 112 14.70 17.02 -12.34
C SER A 112 13.24 17.48 -12.27
N LEU A 113 12.48 17.04 -11.25
CA LEU A 113 11.11 17.47 -11.03
C LEU A 113 11.03 18.98 -10.72
N ASN A 114 11.92 19.51 -9.88
CA ASN A 114 11.97 20.95 -9.61
C ASN A 114 12.23 21.79 -10.86
N ARG A 115 13.05 21.30 -11.81
CA ARG A 115 13.26 21.98 -13.10
C ARG A 115 12.03 21.90 -13.99
N ALA A 116 11.31 20.77 -13.98
CA ALA A 116 10.14 20.56 -14.83
C ALA A 116 8.91 21.36 -14.37
N VAL A 117 8.60 21.38 -13.07
CA VAL A 117 7.36 21.97 -12.55
C VAL A 117 7.57 23.11 -11.54
N GLY A 118 8.81 23.41 -11.17
CA GLY A 118 9.15 24.38 -10.14
C GLY A 118 9.19 23.77 -8.73
N PRO A 119 10.08 24.25 -7.84
CA PRO A 119 10.31 23.65 -6.53
C PRO A 119 9.11 23.73 -5.58
N ILE A 120 8.35 24.83 -5.62
CA ILE A 120 7.17 25.01 -4.77
C ILE A 120 6.07 24.02 -5.18
N ARG A 121 5.74 23.96 -6.48
CA ARG A 121 4.70 23.06 -7.00
C ARG A 121 5.05 21.60 -6.74
N ASN A 122 6.30 21.21 -6.97
CA ASN A 122 6.77 19.86 -6.68
C ASN A 122 6.60 19.50 -5.19
N ASN A 123 7.01 20.41 -4.30
CA ASN A 123 6.92 20.18 -2.85
C ASN A 123 5.46 20.10 -2.37
N VAL A 124 4.59 21.01 -2.83
CA VAL A 124 3.17 20.98 -2.51
C VAL A 124 2.52 19.69 -3.03
N ALA A 125 2.76 19.30 -4.28
CA ALA A 125 2.20 18.08 -4.86
C ALA A 125 2.58 16.84 -4.04
N LEU A 126 3.85 16.75 -3.65
CA LEU A 126 4.39 15.67 -2.82
C LEU A 126 3.65 15.56 -1.47
N TRP A 127 3.51 16.65 -0.72
CA TRP A 127 2.78 16.60 0.56
C TRP A 127 1.29 16.40 0.37
N TRP A 128 0.71 16.91 -0.71
CA TRP A 128 -0.69 16.69 -1.03
C TRP A 128 -0.97 15.19 -1.26
N THR A 129 -0.08 14.49 -1.98
CA THR A 129 -0.22 13.05 -2.18
C THR A 129 -0.02 12.23 -0.90
N ALA A 130 0.70 12.75 0.10
CA ALA A 130 0.87 12.06 1.38
C ALA A 130 -0.45 11.87 2.15
N ILE A 131 -1.51 12.62 1.82
CA ILE A 131 -2.86 12.44 2.36
C ILE A 131 -3.43 11.06 2.00
N ALA A 132 -2.94 10.40 0.94
CA ALA A 132 -3.39 9.07 0.56
C ALA A 132 -2.86 7.95 1.49
N VAL A 133 -1.80 8.20 2.26
CA VAL A 133 -1.19 7.21 3.18
C VAL A 133 -2.19 6.54 4.12
N PRO A 134 -3.07 7.26 4.86
CA PRO A 134 -4.11 6.63 5.67
C PRO A 134 -5.06 5.76 4.85
N MET A 135 -5.41 6.16 3.62
CA MET A 135 -6.28 5.35 2.76
C MET A 135 -5.63 4.03 2.36
N PHE A 136 -4.35 4.02 2.02
CA PHE A 136 -3.63 2.77 1.73
C PHE A 136 -3.49 1.86 2.96
N ASN A 137 -3.34 2.43 4.17
CA ASN A 137 -3.39 1.64 5.40
C ASN A 137 -4.77 0.99 5.59
N LEU A 138 -5.87 1.72 5.31
CA LEU A 138 -7.22 1.17 5.39
C LEU A 138 -7.48 0.06 4.36
N ILE A 139 -6.98 0.23 3.14
CA ILE A 139 -7.01 -0.82 2.11
C ILE A 139 -6.26 -2.06 2.62
N ARG A 140 -5.04 -1.88 3.14
CA ARG A 140 -4.24 -2.98 3.67
C ARG A 140 -4.92 -3.73 4.82
N ILE A 141 -5.55 -3.00 5.74
CA ILE A 141 -6.35 -3.60 6.83
C ILE A 141 -7.51 -4.41 6.25
N THR A 142 -8.20 -3.87 5.24
CA THR A 142 -9.32 -4.55 4.56
C THR A 142 -8.85 -5.83 3.89
N GLU A 143 -7.71 -5.82 3.21
CA GLU A 143 -7.10 -7.01 2.59
C GLU A 143 -6.82 -8.10 3.63
N TYR A 144 -6.41 -7.75 4.85
CA TYR A 144 -6.15 -8.70 5.93
C TYR A 144 -7.40 -9.22 6.65
N VAL A 145 -8.47 -8.41 6.71
CA VAL A 145 -9.67 -8.75 7.48
C VAL A 145 -10.74 -9.40 6.60
N ALA A 146 -10.98 -8.87 5.41
CA ALA A 146 -12.06 -9.31 4.55
C ALA A 146 -11.65 -10.52 3.69
N TYR A 147 -10.53 -10.44 2.99
CA TYR A 147 -10.19 -11.43 1.97
C TYR A 147 -9.92 -12.85 2.53
N PRO A 148 -9.21 -13.04 3.65
CA PRO A 148 -8.99 -14.38 4.22
C PRO A 148 -10.27 -15.06 4.68
N VAL A 149 -11.32 -14.30 5.01
CA VAL A 149 -12.64 -14.87 5.27
C VAL A 149 -13.20 -15.46 3.97
N LEU A 150 -13.18 -14.69 2.87
CA LEU A 150 -13.65 -15.13 1.56
C LEU A 150 -12.91 -16.36 1.02
N VAL A 151 -11.58 -16.41 1.19
CA VAL A 151 -10.77 -17.60 0.86
C VAL A 151 -11.28 -18.84 1.58
N ARG A 152 -11.71 -18.73 2.84
CA ARG A 152 -12.21 -19.87 3.62
C ARG A 152 -13.65 -20.25 3.29
N ILE A 153 -14.53 -19.27 3.11
CA ILE A 153 -15.98 -19.52 2.99
C ILE A 153 -16.40 -19.85 1.56
N ILE A 154 -15.81 -19.18 0.56
CA ILE A 154 -16.17 -19.32 -0.86
C ILE A 154 -14.97 -19.73 -1.71
N ARG A 155 -13.86 -20.17 -1.09
CA ARG A 155 -12.69 -20.76 -1.79
C ARG A 155 -12.10 -19.87 -2.89
N LEU A 156 -12.01 -18.56 -2.65
CA LEU A 156 -11.21 -17.68 -3.51
C LEU A 156 -9.71 -18.07 -3.45
N PRO A 157 -8.90 -17.72 -4.45
CA PRO A 157 -7.46 -17.98 -4.43
C PRO A 157 -6.76 -17.33 -3.24
N GLU A 158 -5.78 -18.01 -2.65
CA GLU A 158 -4.91 -17.41 -1.64
C GLU A 158 -3.73 -16.71 -2.30
N TYR A 159 -3.36 -15.54 -1.77
CA TYR A 159 -2.23 -14.76 -2.26
C TYR A 159 -1.12 -14.63 -1.22
N LYS A 160 0.10 -14.92 -1.66
CA LYS A 160 1.30 -14.66 -0.88
C LYS A 160 1.62 -13.17 -0.90
N ASN A 161 1.17 -12.47 0.13
CA ASN A 161 1.22 -11.01 0.26
C ASN A 161 2.61 -10.42 -0.05
N GLY A 162 3.71 -11.05 0.40
CA GLY A 162 5.07 -10.56 0.18
C GLY A 162 5.54 -10.56 -1.29
N ASP A 163 4.86 -11.30 -2.17
CA ASP A 163 5.15 -11.28 -3.61
C ASP A 163 4.54 -10.04 -4.29
N TRP A 164 3.58 -9.37 -3.63
CA TRP A 164 2.90 -8.17 -4.11
C TRP A 164 3.34 -6.91 -3.34
N VAL A 165 3.29 -6.97 -2.02
CA VAL A 165 3.59 -5.85 -1.12
C VAL A 165 5.00 -6.04 -0.57
N ASN A 166 5.95 -5.38 -1.23
CA ASN A 166 7.33 -5.32 -0.81
C ASN A 166 7.97 -4.00 -1.26
N VAL A 167 9.11 -3.69 -0.65
CA VAL A 167 10.02 -2.63 -1.13
C VAL A 167 11.27 -3.29 -1.69
N SER A 168 11.51 -3.08 -2.97
CA SER A 168 12.63 -3.63 -3.74
C SER A 168 13.41 -2.57 -4.51
N ARG A 169 12.84 -1.37 -4.71
CA ARG A 169 13.47 -0.29 -5.51
C ARG A 169 14.59 0.45 -4.78
N GLN A 170 14.71 0.31 -3.46
CA GLN A 170 15.80 0.87 -2.65
C GLN A 170 17.19 0.33 -3.04
N LYS A 171 17.27 -0.70 -3.90
CA LYS A 171 18.51 -1.18 -4.51
C LYS A 171 19.14 -0.18 -5.49
N PHE A 172 18.40 0.83 -5.94
CA PHE A 172 18.92 1.84 -6.85
C PHE A 172 19.92 2.75 -6.12
N THR A 173 21.16 2.78 -6.61
CA THR A 173 22.23 3.57 -6.02
C THR A 173 21.94 5.06 -6.11
N GLY A 174 22.13 5.79 -5.01
CA GLY A 174 22.00 7.24 -4.96
C GLY A 174 20.60 7.76 -4.62
N LEU A 175 19.65 6.89 -4.26
CA LEU A 175 18.40 7.31 -3.62
C LEU A 175 18.68 7.86 -2.23
N VAL A 176 18.50 9.18 -2.05
CA VAL A 176 18.74 9.86 -0.76
C VAL A 176 17.64 10.83 -0.37
N GLY A 177 17.35 10.90 0.93
CA GLY A 177 16.37 11.81 1.50
C GLY A 177 15.00 11.57 0.88
N TYR A 178 14.36 12.63 0.38
CA TYR A 178 13.05 12.54 -0.27
C TYR A 178 12.99 11.58 -1.45
N ASP A 179 14.07 11.45 -2.24
CA ASP A 179 14.06 10.51 -3.37
C ASP A 179 13.93 9.07 -2.87
N LEU A 180 14.57 8.73 -1.74
CA LEU A 180 14.47 7.40 -1.12
C LEU A 180 13.09 7.15 -0.52
N ILE A 181 12.58 8.08 0.30
CA ILE A 181 11.28 7.87 0.97
C ILE A 181 10.14 7.77 -0.03
N TRP A 182 10.14 8.60 -1.07
CA TRP A 182 9.09 8.51 -2.07
C TRP A 182 9.23 7.29 -2.96
N CYS A 183 10.45 6.80 -3.18
CA CYS A 183 10.64 5.52 -3.82
C CYS A 183 10.03 4.37 -2.99
N LEU A 184 10.29 4.35 -1.67
CA LEU A 184 9.71 3.36 -0.75
C LEU A 184 8.19 3.45 -0.68
N TYR A 185 7.65 4.67 -0.57
CA TYR A 185 6.22 4.92 -0.57
C TYR A 185 5.56 4.42 -1.85
N CYS A 186 6.08 4.80 -3.03
CA CYS A 186 5.51 4.39 -4.30
C CYS A 186 5.58 2.87 -4.48
N ASP A 187 6.69 2.23 -4.10
CA ASP A 187 6.83 0.77 -4.21
C ASP A 187 5.79 0.05 -3.33
N TRP A 188 5.69 0.43 -2.05
CA TRP A 188 4.68 -0.10 -1.14
C TRP A 188 3.25 0.16 -1.64
N MET A 189 2.92 1.41 -1.96
CA MET A 189 1.59 1.84 -2.40
C MET A 189 1.12 1.09 -3.64
N THR A 190 2.00 0.96 -4.64
CA THR A 190 1.68 0.22 -5.87
C THR A 190 1.47 -1.27 -5.60
N GLY A 191 2.24 -1.87 -4.69
CA GLY A 191 2.04 -3.25 -4.24
C GLY A 191 0.69 -3.45 -3.55
N VAL A 192 0.31 -2.56 -2.63
CA VAL A 192 -1.01 -2.58 -1.97
C VAL A 192 -2.13 -2.47 -3.01
N TRP A 193 -2.09 -1.45 -3.87
CA TRP A 193 -3.13 -1.27 -4.88
C TRP A 193 -3.25 -2.46 -5.83
N SER A 194 -2.12 -3.02 -6.28
CA SER A 194 -2.12 -4.16 -7.20
C SER A 194 -2.69 -5.43 -6.55
N LEU A 195 -2.36 -5.68 -5.29
CA LEU A 195 -2.91 -6.81 -4.54
C LEU A 195 -4.42 -6.65 -4.32
N GLY A 196 -4.85 -5.46 -3.90
CA GLY A 196 -6.26 -5.13 -3.72
C GLY A 196 -7.06 -5.28 -5.01
N SER A 197 -6.53 -4.81 -6.15
CA SER A 197 -7.17 -5.01 -7.46
C SER A 197 -7.28 -6.49 -7.84
N GLU A 198 -6.25 -7.31 -7.62
CA GLU A 198 -6.33 -8.75 -7.89
C GLU A 198 -7.35 -9.44 -6.98
N MET A 199 -7.39 -9.09 -5.69
CA MET A 199 -8.41 -9.58 -4.76
C MET A 199 -9.82 -9.19 -5.23
N LEU A 200 -10.02 -7.92 -5.59
CA LEU A 200 -11.31 -7.40 -6.08
C LEU A 200 -11.72 -8.06 -7.40
N ARG A 201 -10.78 -8.32 -8.32
CA ARG A 201 -11.03 -9.04 -9.57
C ARG A 201 -11.67 -10.41 -9.33
N ASN A 202 -11.19 -11.16 -8.34
CA ASN A 202 -11.79 -12.45 -7.96
C ASN A 202 -13.18 -12.27 -7.37
N ILE A 203 -13.36 -11.27 -6.49
CA ILE A 203 -14.64 -10.97 -5.88
C ILE A 203 -15.68 -10.62 -6.96
N GLU A 204 -15.36 -9.70 -7.87
CA GLU A 204 -16.31 -9.26 -8.89
C GLU A 204 -16.61 -10.35 -9.89
N SER A 205 -15.61 -11.12 -10.31
CA SER A 205 -15.86 -12.24 -11.21
C SER A 205 -16.79 -13.27 -10.57
N PHE A 206 -16.64 -13.52 -9.25
CA PHE A 206 -17.46 -14.48 -8.51
C PHE A 206 -18.90 -14.01 -8.31
N TRP A 207 -19.11 -12.75 -7.93
CA TRP A 207 -20.43 -12.24 -7.57
C TRP A 207 -21.22 -11.65 -8.73
N CYS A 208 -20.54 -11.01 -9.69
CA CYS A 208 -21.18 -10.14 -10.67
C CYS A 208 -20.56 -10.30 -12.06
N PRO A 209 -20.76 -11.45 -12.73
CA PRO A 209 -20.25 -11.66 -14.08
C PRO A 209 -21.15 -10.98 -15.13
N ILE A 210 -21.61 -9.76 -14.84
CA ILE A 210 -22.51 -8.95 -15.67
C ILE A 210 -21.74 -7.74 -16.16
N ARG A 211 -21.70 -7.56 -17.48
CA ARG A 211 -21.05 -6.42 -18.13
C ARG A 211 -21.72 -5.12 -17.74
N PHE A 212 -20.92 -4.07 -17.54
CA PHE A 212 -21.45 -2.76 -17.21
C PHE A 212 -22.16 -2.15 -18.43
N SER A 213 -23.27 -1.46 -18.20
CA SER A 213 -24.01 -0.79 -19.27
C SER A 213 -23.31 0.44 -19.86
N SER A 214 -22.32 1.01 -19.16
CA SER A 214 -21.50 2.11 -19.67
C SER A 214 -20.30 1.56 -20.45
N PRO A 215 -20.17 1.86 -21.75
CA PRO A 215 -19.00 1.50 -22.53
C PRO A 215 -17.71 2.13 -21.97
N GLU A 216 -17.77 3.36 -21.49
CA GLU A 216 -16.63 4.07 -20.90
C GLU A 216 -16.15 3.39 -19.62
N LYS A 217 -17.08 2.91 -18.79
CA LYS A 217 -16.74 2.13 -17.60
C LYS A 217 -16.07 0.82 -17.99
N CYS A 218 -16.57 0.12 -19.01
CA CYS A 218 -15.95 -1.11 -19.49
C CYS A 218 -14.50 -0.85 -19.96
N GLU A 219 -14.28 0.18 -20.77
CA GLU A 219 -12.94 0.53 -21.26
C GLU A 219 -11.99 0.90 -20.11
N ASN A 220 -12.44 1.67 -19.12
CA ASN A 220 -11.62 2.03 -17.97
C ASN A 220 -11.30 0.82 -17.07
N CYS A 221 -12.21 -0.15 -16.98
CA CYS A 221 -12.07 -1.31 -16.08
C CYS A 221 -11.35 -2.50 -16.72
N ARG A 222 -11.26 -2.62 -18.05
CA ARG A 222 -10.80 -3.86 -18.71
C ARG A 222 -9.39 -4.32 -18.31
N MET A 223 -8.49 -3.41 -17.92
CA MET A 223 -7.15 -3.77 -17.45
C MET A 223 -7.22 -4.50 -16.10
N ASP A 224 -8.04 -3.98 -15.18
CA ASP A 224 -8.24 -4.54 -13.86
C ASP A 224 -9.26 -5.69 -13.87
N PHE A 225 -10.15 -5.76 -14.86
CA PHE A 225 -11.22 -6.76 -14.97
C PHE A 225 -11.32 -7.25 -16.42
N PRO A 226 -10.39 -8.10 -16.88
CA PRO A 226 -10.34 -8.55 -18.28
C PRO A 226 -11.57 -9.38 -18.70
N ASP A 227 -12.29 -9.97 -17.73
CA ASP A 227 -13.50 -10.75 -17.97
C ASP A 227 -14.68 -9.87 -18.47
N VAL A 228 -14.64 -8.54 -18.25
CA VAL A 228 -15.65 -7.57 -18.73
C VAL A 228 -15.83 -7.64 -20.25
N ASP A 229 -14.74 -7.83 -20.99
CA ASP A 229 -14.76 -7.77 -22.46
C ASP A 229 -15.17 -9.11 -23.10
N ASN A 230 -14.73 -10.22 -22.51
CA ASN A 230 -14.71 -11.51 -23.21
C ASN A 230 -15.45 -12.63 -22.49
N ALA A 231 -16.02 -12.38 -21.31
CA ALA A 231 -16.59 -13.45 -20.52
C ALA A 231 -17.84 -13.10 -19.71
N TRP A 232 -18.03 -11.84 -19.32
CA TRP A 232 -19.23 -11.40 -18.61
C TRP A 232 -20.44 -11.34 -19.55
N VAL A 233 -21.62 -11.64 -19.00
CA VAL A 233 -22.87 -11.59 -19.77
C VAL A 233 -23.19 -10.15 -20.17
N ARG A 234 -23.75 -9.97 -21.36
CA ARG A 234 -24.11 -8.65 -21.87
C ARG A 234 -25.17 -7.99 -20.99
N GLU A 235 -25.10 -6.66 -20.91
CA GLU A 235 -26.00 -5.82 -20.13
C GLU A 235 -27.47 -5.88 -20.59
N ASP A 236 -27.74 -6.33 -21.81
CA ASP A 236 -29.07 -6.44 -22.41
C ASP A 236 -29.73 -7.82 -22.20
N THR A 237 -29.13 -8.67 -21.36
CA THR A 237 -29.66 -9.98 -20.99
C THR A 237 -30.33 -9.96 -19.62
N ASP A 238 -30.80 -11.12 -19.15
CA ASP A 238 -31.45 -11.26 -17.85
C ASP A 238 -30.61 -12.11 -16.88
N ILE A 239 -31.14 -12.26 -15.66
CA ILE A 239 -30.49 -13.03 -14.60
C ILE A 239 -30.28 -14.51 -14.96
N THR A 240 -31.05 -15.06 -15.90
CA THR A 240 -30.92 -16.45 -16.35
C THR A 240 -29.59 -16.66 -17.06
N ALA A 241 -29.18 -15.70 -17.90
CA ALA A 241 -27.88 -15.74 -18.57
C ALA A 241 -26.72 -15.69 -17.58
N ALA A 242 -26.79 -14.81 -16.58
CA ALA A 242 -25.78 -14.68 -15.53
C ALA A 242 -25.68 -15.97 -14.69
N ALA A 243 -26.81 -16.55 -14.29
CA ALA A 243 -26.85 -17.81 -13.53
C ALA A 243 -26.24 -18.97 -14.34
N ALA A 244 -26.61 -19.09 -15.62
CA ALA A 244 -26.05 -20.12 -16.49
C ALA A 244 -24.53 -20.00 -16.67
N LEU A 245 -24.01 -18.76 -16.76
CA LEU A 245 -22.57 -18.53 -16.81
C LEU A 245 -21.88 -18.97 -15.51
N ILE A 246 -22.49 -18.68 -14.36
CA ILE A 246 -21.96 -19.11 -13.06
C ILE A 246 -21.91 -20.64 -12.99
N ASP A 247 -23.03 -21.30 -13.31
CA ASP A 247 -23.12 -22.78 -13.31
C ASP A 247 -22.12 -23.43 -14.25
N ALA A 248 -21.85 -22.79 -15.40
CA ALA A 248 -20.91 -23.31 -16.39
C ALA A 248 -19.44 -23.09 -16.01
N LYS A 249 -19.12 -21.98 -15.34
CA LYS A 249 -17.72 -21.56 -15.14
C LYS A 249 -17.20 -21.84 -13.74
N TYR A 250 -18.04 -21.92 -12.71
CA TYR A 250 -17.55 -22.10 -11.35
C TYR A 250 -17.47 -23.58 -10.99
N PRO A 251 -16.33 -24.06 -10.45
CA PRO A 251 -16.08 -25.48 -10.19
C PRO A 251 -16.88 -26.05 -9.00
N GLY A 252 -17.84 -25.29 -8.47
CA GLY A 252 -18.70 -25.70 -7.37
C GLY A 252 -18.00 -25.69 -6.00
N PRO A 253 -18.63 -26.30 -4.98
CA PRO A 253 -18.23 -26.17 -3.57
C PRO A 253 -16.83 -26.64 -3.24
N ASN A 254 -16.24 -27.48 -4.10
CA ASN A 254 -14.94 -28.09 -3.85
C ASN A 254 -13.80 -27.49 -4.67
N GLY A 255 -14.09 -26.64 -5.66
CA GLY A 255 -13.07 -26.02 -6.49
C GLY A 255 -12.64 -24.64 -6.00
N ILE A 256 -11.62 -24.10 -6.65
CA ILE A 256 -11.13 -22.75 -6.40
C ILE A 256 -11.90 -21.77 -7.29
N ASN A 257 -12.58 -20.82 -6.67
CA ASN A 257 -13.44 -19.84 -7.33
C ASN A 257 -12.63 -18.61 -7.76
N ALA A 258 -11.62 -18.80 -8.60
CA ALA A 258 -10.82 -17.70 -9.16
C ALA A 258 -11.58 -16.95 -10.27
N TRP A 259 -11.12 -15.78 -10.71
CA TRP A 259 -11.60 -15.17 -11.96
C TRP A 259 -11.20 -16.01 -13.20
N LEU A 260 -11.85 -15.83 -14.36
CA LEU A 260 -11.89 -16.85 -15.41
C LEU A 260 -10.54 -17.11 -16.10
N GLY A 261 -9.75 -16.06 -16.34
CA GLY A 261 -8.39 -16.18 -16.88
C GLY A 261 -7.30 -16.39 -15.81
N HIS A 262 -7.66 -16.61 -14.54
CA HIS A 262 -6.68 -16.74 -13.47
C HIS A 262 -5.78 -17.97 -13.68
N PRO A 263 -4.44 -17.87 -13.48
CA PRO A 263 -3.49 -18.97 -13.71
C PRO A 263 -3.86 -20.28 -13.02
N VAL A 264 -4.39 -20.23 -11.79
CA VAL A 264 -4.82 -21.42 -11.04
C VAL A 264 -5.93 -22.23 -11.75
N ARG A 265 -6.80 -21.58 -12.54
CA ARG A 265 -7.78 -22.30 -13.39
C ARG A 265 -7.08 -22.97 -14.57
N LEU A 266 -6.16 -22.26 -15.21
CA LEU A 266 -5.41 -22.76 -16.37
C LEU A 266 -4.49 -23.94 -16.02
N THR A 267 -3.96 -23.97 -14.81
CA THR A 267 -3.15 -25.11 -14.31
C THR A 267 -3.99 -26.32 -13.92
N HIS A 268 -5.28 -26.15 -13.60
CA HIS A 268 -6.22 -27.26 -13.39
C HIS A 268 -6.73 -27.84 -14.72
N GLU A 269 -6.85 -27.02 -15.77
CA GLU A 269 -7.23 -27.45 -17.12
C GLU A 269 -6.04 -27.98 -17.95
N ARG A 270 -4.80 -27.63 -17.62
CA ARG A 270 -3.62 -28.35 -18.12
C ARG A 270 -3.47 -29.69 -17.40
N LYS A 271 -4.20 -30.70 -17.89
CA LYS A 271 -3.56 -32.02 -18.03
C LYS A 271 -2.22 -31.79 -18.74
N SER A 272 -1.15 -32.29 -18.14
CA SER A 272 0.21 -32.29 -18.67
C SER A 272 0.25 -32.37 -20.20
N ILE A 273 0.76 -31.31 -20.82
CA ILE A 273 1.42 -31.36 -22.12
C ILE A 273 2.84 -30.87 -21.84
N ASP A 274 3.60 -31.69 -21.12
CA ASP A 274 4.66 -32.57 -21.64
C ASP A 274 5.22 -33.43 -20.48
#